data_AF-A0A3M1D3E1-F1
#
_entry.id   AF-A0A3M1D3E1-F1
#
_cell.length_a   1.000
_cell.length_b   1.000
_cell.length_c   1.000
_cell.angle_alpha   90.00
_cell.angle_beta   90.00
_cell.angle_gamma   90.00
#
_symmetry.space_group_name_H-M   'P 1'
#
loop_
_entity.id
_entity.type
_entity.pdbx_description
1 polymer ?
#
loop_
_entity_poly.entity_id
_entity_poly.type
_entity_poly.pdbx_seq_one_letter_code
_entity_poly.pdbx_strand_id
1 'polypeptide(L)'
;ATGVAPGSALRLVGANPELGGWDPAHAIPLTRGPDGWTATLTMPAGAVLEGKLVVVEGDGLDGSGAVRWSPHPNRAFLVPAGGGRWEVPW
;
A
#
# COMPACT_ATOMS: atom_id res chain seq x y z
N ALA A 1 -23.93 0.02 -5.69
CA ALA A 1 -22.99 -1.08 -5.95
C ALA A 1 -21.60 -0.64 -5.50
N THR A 2 -21.12 -1.14 -4.37
CA THR A 2 -19.74 -0.92 -3.91
C THR A 2 -18.82 -1.86 -4.70
N GLY A 3 -18.60 -1.50 -5.96
CA GLY A 3 -17.89 -2.34 -6.94
C GLY A 3 -16.40 -2.44 -6.60
N VAL A 4 -15.98 -3.64 -6.22
CA VAL A 4 -14.61 -4.11 -6.38
C VAL A 4 -14.76 -5.32 -7.29
N ALA A 5 -14.22 -5.25 -8.51
CA ALA A 5 -14.32 -6.35 -9.47
C ALA A 5 -13.63 -7.61 -8.89
N PRO A 6 -14.13 -8.83 -9.15
CA PRO A 6 -13.44 -10.06 -8.78
C PRO A 6 -11.99 -10.02 -9.31
N GLY A 7 -11.02 -10.26 -8.43
CA GLY A 7 -9.59 -10.17 -8.77
C GLY A 7 -8.92 -8.83 -8.50
N SER A 8 -9.63 -7.82 -7.99
CA SER A 8 -8.99 -6.56 -7.57
C SER A 8 -8.22 -6.73 -6.25
N ALA A 9 -7.11 -6.03 -6.10
CA ALA A 9 -6.30 -6.04 -4.89
C ALA A 9 -6.26 -4.65 -4.22
N LEU A 10 -6.36 -4.62 -2.89
CA LEU A 10 -6.04 -3.44 -2.10
C LEU A 10 -4.53 -3.34 -1.93
N ARG A 11 -3.94 -2.21 -2.30
CA ARG A 11 -2.50 -1.98 -2.28
C ARG A 11 -2.12 -0.66 -1.62
N LEU A 12 -0.89 -0.56 -1.14
CA LEU A 12 -0.27 0.60 -0.54
C LEU A 12 0.77 1.18 -1.50
N VAL A 13 0.67 2.46 -1.80
CA VAL A 13 1.67 3.21 -2.57
C VAL A 13 2.04 4.49 -1.82
N GLY A 14 3.26 4.97 -1.97
CA GLY A 14 3.77 6.10 -1.19
C GLY A 14 4.97 6.80 -1.79
N ALA A 15 5.44 7.85 -1.12
CA ALA A 15 6.49 8.73 -1.63
C ALA A 15 7.87 8.07 -1.73
N ASN A 16 8.16 7.14 -0.81
CA ASN A 16 9.44 6.45 -0.74
C ASN A 16 9.59 5.44 -1.89
N PRO A 17 10.81 5.19 -2.40
CA PRO A 17 11.05 4.17 -3.41
C PRO A 17 10.56 2.78 -3.00
N GLU A 18 10.68 2.43 -1.72
CA GLU A 18 10.21 1.16 -1.15
C GLU A 18 8.67 1.05 -1.13
N LEU A 19 7.96 2.17 -1.32
CA LEU A 19 6.51 2.26 -1.48
C LEU A 19 6.10 2.57 -2.93
N GLY A 20 7.01 2.48 -3.89
CA GLY A 20 6.71 2.65 -5.30
C GLY A 20 6.70 4.09 -5.80
N GLY A 21 7.09 5.09 -4.99
CA GLY A 21 7.26 6.48 -5.46
C GLY A 21 6.01 7.09 -6.09
N TRP A 22 4.83 6.84 -5.52
CA TRP A 22 3.51 7.22 -6.05
C TRP A 22 3.10 6.58 -7.38
N ASP A 23 3.81 5.55 -7.83
CA ASP A 23 3.41 4.72 -8.97
C ASP A 23 2.58 3.49 -8.53
N PRO A 24 1.28 3.43 -8.87
CA PRO A 24 0.42 2.30 -8.51
C PRO A 24 0.88 0.95 -9.07
N ALA A 25 1.64 0.93 -10.17
CA ALA A 25 2.20 -0.32 -10.72
C ALA A 25 3.22 -0.95 -9.76
N HIS A 26 3.84 -0.13 -8.90
CA HIS A 26 4.80 -0.53 -7.88
C HIS A 26 4.18 -0.58 -6.47
N ALA A 27 2.84 -0.55 -6.37
CA ALA A 27 2.15 -0.59 -5.09
C ALA A 27 2.25 -1.97 -4.41
N ILE A 28 2.46 -1.96 -3.10
CA ILE A 28 2.64 -3.14 -2.27
C ILE A 28 1.26 -3.74 -1.91
N PRO A 29 1.02 -5.04 -2.14
CA PRO A 29 -0.25 -5.67 -1.78
C PRO A 29 -0.46 -5.70 -0.26
N LEU A 30 -1.68 -5.42 0.18
CA LEU A 30 -2.07 -5.65 1.57
C LEU A 30 -2.64 -7.06 1.75
N THR A 31 -2.37 -7.63 2.92
CA THR A 31 -2.95 -8.89 3.37
C THR A 31 -4.08 -8.61 4.35
N ARG A 32 -5.22 -9.30 4.20
CA ARG A 32 -6.31 -9.23 5.18
C ARG A 32 -6.00 -10.17 6.34
N GLY A 33 -5.78 -9.62 7.52
CA GLY A 33 -5.66 -10.33 8.78
C GLY A 33 -6.94 -10.23 9.64
N PRO A 34 -6.92 -10.81 10.85
CA PRO A 34 -8.03 -10.72 11.80
C PRO A 34 -8.33 -9.28 12.22
N ASP A 35 -7.29 -8.45 12.39
CA ASP A 35 -7.42 -7.09 12.92
C ASP A 35 -7.56 -5.99 11.84
N GLY A 36 -7.44 -6.34 10.56
CA GLY A 36 -7.41 -5.33 9.51
C GLY A 36 -6.63 -5.73 8.27
N TRP A 37 -6.26 -4.73 7.48
CA TRP A 37 -5.34 -4.91 6.36
C TRP A 37 -3.93 -4.53 6.82
N THR A 38 -2.94 -5.32 6.41
CA THR A 38 -1.53 -5.07 6.75
C THR A 38 -0.65 -5.10 5.51
N ALA A 39 0.33 -4.21 5.47
CA ALA A 39 1.43 -4.26 4.50
C ALA A 39 2.71 -4.72 5.21
N THR A 40 3.44 -5.64 4.60
CA THR A 40 4.80 -6.01 5.04
C THR A 40 5.81 -5.20 4.25
N LEU A 41 6.66 -4.44 4.94
CA LEU A 41 7.68 -3.58 4.32
C LEU A 41 9.06 -3.86 4.93
N THR A 42 10.12 -3.65 4.16
CA THR A 42 11.50 -3.58 4.69
C THR A 42 11.99 -2.15 4.51
N MET A 43 12.18 -1.45 5.64
CA MET A 43 12.53 -0.04 5.65
C MET A 43 13.73 0.23 6.57
N PRO A 44 14.53 1.28 6.28
CA PRO A 44 15.51 1.79 7.23
C PRO A 44 14.84 2.23 8.54
N ALA A 45 15.49 1.99 9.66
CA ALA A 45 15.05 2.48 10.97
C ALA A 45 14.96 4.01 10.97
N GLY A 46 13.91 4.57 11.56
CA GLY A 46 13.70 6.02 11.62
C GLY A 46 13.24 6.67 10.31
N ALA A 47 13.02 5.90 9.25
CA ALA A 47 12.41 6.41 8.03
C ALA A 47 10.99 6.95 8.31
N VAL A 48 10.66 8.08 7.69
CA VAL A 48 9.28 8.55 7.63
C VAL A 48 8.69 8.06 6.32
N LEU A 49 7.55 7.41 6.42
CA LEU A 49 6.75 6.95 5.31
C LEU A 49 5.57 7.88 5.13
N GLU A 50 5.23 8.18 3.88
CA GLU A 50 3.93 8.74 3.51
C GLU A 50 3.31 7.84 2.45
N GLY A 51 2.07 7.42 2.65
CA GLY A 51 1.39 6.53 1.72
C GLY A 51 -0.12 6.64 1.72
N LYS A 52 -0.74 5.97 0.75
CA LYS A 52 -2.18 5.89 0.54
C LYS A 52 -2.57 4.54 -0.04
N LEU A 53 -3.81 4.14 0.25
CA LEU A 53 -4.41 2.94 -0.34
C LEU A 53 -4.91 3.20 -1.75
N VAL A 54 -4.69 2.23 -2.63
CA VAL A 54 -5.27 2.13 -3.97
C VAL A 54 -5.96 0.78 -4.13
N VAL A 55 -7.07 0.76 -4.86
CA VAL A 55 -7.66 -0.48 -5.38
C VAL A 55 -7.21 -0.57 -6.84
N VAL A 56 -6.54 -1.67 -7.17
CA VAL A 56 -6.15 -1.98 -8.55
C VAL A 56 -7.06 -3.10 -9.03
N GLU A 57 -7.76 -2.87 -10.14
CA GLU A 57 -8.59 -3.91 -10.78
C GLU A 57 -7.71 -4.94 -11.50
N GLY A 58 -8.00 -6.24 -11.28
CA GLY A 58 -7.17 -7.33 -11.81
C GLY A 58 -5.81 -7.46 -11.14
N ASP A 59 -4.88 -8.19 -11.77
CA ASP A 59 -3.50 -8.25 -11.32
C ASP A 59 -2.78 -6.91 -11.53
N GLY A 60 -3.10 -6.16 -12.58
CA GLY A 60 -2.74 -4.75 -12.79
C GLY A 60 -1.25 -4.43 -12.68
N LEU A 61 -0.40 -5.47 -12.69
CA LEU A 61 1.06 -5.40 -12.61
C LEU A 61 1.68 -4.91 -13.92
N ASP A 62 0.90 -4.88 -15.01
CA ASP A 62 1.30 -4.40 -16.34
C ASP A 62 0.84 -2.95 -16.62
N GLY A 63 0.19 -2.29 -15.64
CA GLY A 63 -0.36 -0.94 -15.80
C GLY A 63 -1.65 -0.86 -16.62
N SER A 64 -2.25 -1.99 -17.01
CA SER A 64 -3.51 -2.03 -17.78
C SER A 64 -4.78 -1.95 -16.91
N GLY A 65 -4.66 -2.23 -15.62
CA GLY A 65 -5.77 -2.22 -14.66
C GLY A 65 -6.20 -0.81 -14.25
N ALA A 66 -7.51 -0.61 -14.05
CA ALA A 66 -8.02 0.65 -13.49
C ALA A 66 -7.54 0.83 -12.04
N VAL A 67 -7.03 2.04 -11.73
CA VAL A 67 -6.56 2.40 -10.39
C VAL A 67 -7.54 3.36 -9.73
N ARG A 68 -8.03 3.00 -8.54
CA ARG A 68 -8.89 3.85 -7.73
C ARG A 68 -8.20 4.20 -6.41
N TRP A 69 -7.91 5.48 -6.25
CA TRP A 69 -7.28 6.01 -5.04
C TRP A 69 -8.28 6.14 -3.89
N SER A 70 -7.83 5.88 -2.67
CA SER A 70 -8.61 6.16 -1.45
C SER A 70 -8.92 7.66 -1.35
N PRO A 71 -10.15 8.04 -0.96
CA PRO A 71 -10.54 9.44 -0.81
C PRO A 71 -9.94 10.12 0.44
N HIS A 72 -9.39 9.34 1.37
CA HIS A 72 -8.80 9.86 2.61
C HIS A 72 -7.47 10.57 2.35
N PRO A 73 -7.00 11.45 3.24
CA PRO A 73 -5.64 12.00 3.15
C PRO A 73 -4.56 10.92 3.16
N ASN A 74 -3.35 11.27 2.73
CA ASN A 74 -2.18 10.43 2.92
C ASN A 74 -1.95 10.22 4.43
N ARG A 75 -1.50 9.01 4.81
CA ARG A 75 -1.07 8.75 6.19
C ARG A 75 0.44 8.73 6.25
N ALA A 76 0.97 9.28 7.33
CA ALA A 76 2.39 9.25 7.64
C ALA A 76 2.67 8.30 8.80
N PHE A 77 3.80 7.60 8.72
CA PHE A 77 4.26 6.69 9.76
C PHE A 77 5.76 6.84 9.99
N LEU A 78 6.19 6.69 11.24
CA LEU A 78 7.60 6.59 11.61
C LEU A 78 7.98 5.12 11.77
N VAL A 79 9.00 4.67 11.04
CA VAL A 79 9.54 3.31 11.19
C VAL A 79 10.29 3.22 12.53
N PRO A 80 9.92 2.28 13.42
CA PRO A 80 10.58 2.15 14.72
C PRO A 80 12.10 1.94 14.61
N ALA A 81 12.84 2.34 15.66
CA ALA A 81 14.30 2.33 15.68
C ALA A 81 14.96 0.94 15.51
N GLY A 82 14.20 -0.16 15.65
CA GLY A 82 14.68 -1.52 15.39
C GLY A 82 14.84 -1.86 13.90
N GLY A 83 14.22 -1.10 12.99
CA GLY A 83 14.20 -1.38 11.55
C GLY A 83 13.61 -2.74 11.19
N GLY A 84 13.80 -3.17 9.94
CA GLY A 84 13.49 -4.54 9.49
C GLY A 84 12.11 -4.72 8.87
N ARG A 85 11.61 -5.97 8.92
CA ARG A 85 10.27 -6.33 8.42
C ARG A 85 9.22 -5.68 9.34
N TRP A 86 8.50 -4.71 8.82
CA TRP A 86 7.48 -3.97 9.56
C TRP A 86 6.08 -4.24 9.00
N GLU A 87 5.11 -4.41 9.91
CA GLU A 87 3.69 -4.53 9.57
C GLU A 87 2.99 -3.20 9.81
N VAL A 88 2.44 -2.61 8.74
CA VAL A 88 1.72 -1.34 8.82
C VAL A 88 0.22 -1.60 8.86
N PRO A 89 -0.48 -1.27 9.96
CA PRO A 89 -1.93 -1.39 10.01
C PRO A 89 -2.57 -0.28 9.19
N TRP A 90 -3.59 -0.64 8.40
CA TRP A 90 -4.32 0.29 7.54
C TRP A 90 -5.83 0.28 7.78
#